data_AF-A0A4Y2BII4-F1
#
_entry.id   AF-A0A4Y2BII4-F1
#
_cell.length_a   1.000
_cell.length_b   1.000
_cell.length_c   1.000
_cell.angle_alpha   90.00
_cell.angle_beta   90.00
_cell.angle_gamma   90.00
#
_symmetry.space_group_name_H-M   'P 1'
#
loop_
_entity.id
_entity.type
_entity.pdbx_description
1 polymer ?
#
loop_
_entity_poly.entity_id
_entity_poly.type
_entity_poly.pdbx_seq_one_letter_code
_entity_poly.pdbx_strand_id
1 'polypeptide(L)'
;MDQCSRTFRLIDEAWKTLSDDSLRRKYDAELSASELHNIHPVQEEISLSSAFYNSELEQYEKDCRCGGKYILSETEICNELILVDCDNCSLSIIIDCTASEISKTSNS
;
A
#
# COMPACT_ATOMS: atom_id res chain seq x y z
N MET A 1 -30.87 -3.78 -6.77
CA MET A 1 -30.51 -3.24 -5.44
C MET A 1 -30.38 -1.74 -5.56
N ASP A 2 -31.11 -1.01 -4.74
CA ASP A 2 -31.36 0.43 -4.86
C ASP A 2 -30.14 1.28 -4.45
N GLN A 3 -29.38 1.77 -5.45
CA GLN A 3 -28.20 2.62 -5.23
C GLN A 3 -28.54 3.96 -4.58
N CYS A 4 -29.73 4.52 -4.83
CA CYS A 4 -30.12 5.82 -4.29
C CYS A 4 -30.22 5.79 -2.75
N SER A 5 -30.72 4.69 -2.19
CA SER A 5 -30.85 4.53 -0.73
C SER A 5 -29.51 4.49 0.01
N ARG A 6 -28.46 3.91 -0.60
CA ARG A 6 -27.13 3.81 0.01
C ARG A 6 -26.40 5.14 -0.04
N THR A 7 -26.43 5.82 -1.19
CA THR A 7 -25.81 7.14 -1.34
C THR A 7 -26.43 8.16 -0.39
N PHE A 8 -27.76 8.16 -0.25
CA PHE A 8 -28.44 9.06 0.69
C PHE A 8 -27.98 8.84 2.14
N ARG A 9 -27.84 7.57 2.56
CA ARG A 9 -27.34 7.24 3.92
C ARG A 9 -25.91 7.72 4.16
N LEU A 10 -25.02 7.54 3.19
CA LEU A 10 -23.62 7.98 3.30
C LEU A 10 -23.53 9.51 3.38
N ILE A 11 -24.35 10.22 2.61
CA ILE A 11 -24.40 11.68 2.65
C ILE A 11 -24.92 12.18 4.00
N ASP A 12 -25.99 11.59 4.52
CA ASP A 12 -26.56 11.94 5.82
C ASP A 12 -25.57 11.70 6.98
N GLU A 13 -24.84 10.58 6.94
CA GLU A 13 -23.81 10.24 7.93
C GLU A 13 -22.61 11.19 7.87
N ALA A 14 -22.12 11.49 6.67
CA ALA A 14 -21.06 12.47 6.47
C ALA A 14 -21.49 13.85 6.98
N TRP A 15 -22.71 14.28 6.64
CA TRP A 15 -23.24 15.57 7.09
C TRP A 15 -23.34 15.63 8.62
N LYS A 16 -23.88 14.60 9.28
CA LYS A 16 -23.95 14.53 10.75
C LYS A 16 -22.57 14.63 11.40
N THR A 17 -21.58 13.93 10.85
CA THR A 17 -20.21 13.93 11.38
C THR A 17 -19.53 15.28 11.18
N LEU A 18 -19.70 15.91 10.01
CA LEU A 18 -19.04 17.18 9.66
C LEU A 18 -19.76 18.42 10.24
N SER A 19 -21.04 18.30 10.57
CA SER A 19 -21.86 19.39 11.12
C SER A 19 -21.68 19.61 12.63
N ASP A 20 -21.22 18.59 13.36
CA ASP A 20 -20.88 18.70 14.78
C ASP A 20 -19.38 18.96 14.97
N ASP A 21 -19.05 20.05 15.65
CA ASP A 21 -17.65 20.51 15.83
C ASP A 21 -16.77 19.51 16.60
N SER A 22 -17.35 18.70 17.49
CA SER A 22 -16.60 17.70 18.26
C SER A 22 -16.34 16.46 17.43
N LEU A 23 -17.36 15.98 16.71
CA LEU A 23 -17.23 14.85 15.80
C LEU A 23 -16.31 15.17 14.62
N ARG A 24 -16.41 16.37 14.05
CA ARG A 24 -15.51 16.82 12.98
C ARG A 24 -14.06 16.88 13.46
N ARG A 25 -13.80 17.45 14.64
CA ARG A 25 -12.44 17.50 15.20
C ARG A 25 -11.87 16.09 15.44
N LYS A 26 -12.69 15.15 15.89
CA LYS A 26 -12.28 13.76 16.06
C LYS A 26 -11.96 13.11 14.71
N TYR A 27 -12.82 13.28 13.72
CA TYR A 27 -12.61 12.78 12.36
C TYR A 27 -11.34 13.37 11.73
N ASP A 28 -11.13 14.68 11.83
CA ASP A 28 -9.94 15.38 11.33
C ASP A 28 -8.65 14.86 12.02
N ALA A 29 -8.72 14.56 13.33
CA ALA A 29 -7.60 13.98 14.08
C ALA A 29 -7.28 12.54 13.63
N GLU A 30 -8.29 11.72 13.39
CA GLU A 30 -8.13 10.36 12.86
C GLU A 30 -7.58 10.37 11.43
N LEU A 31 -8.08 11.27 10.58
CA LEU A 31 -7.61 11.46 9.22
C LEU A 31 -6.14 11.91 9.18
N SER A 32 -5.77 12.93 9.96
CA SER A 32 -4.39 13.40 10.03
C SER A 32 -3.43 12.36 10.61
N ALA A 33 -3.86 11.57 11.61
CA ALA A 33 -3.08 10.44 12.11
C ALA A 33 -2.87 9.36 11.03
N SER A 34 -3.90 9.05 10.25
CA SER A 34 -3.80 8.15 9.10
C SER A 34 -2.86 8.69 8.02
N GLU A 35 -2.94 9.97 7.69
CA GLU A 35 -2.06 10.59 6.70
C GLU A 35 -0.59 10.56 7.16
N LEU A 36 -0.32 10.86 8.43
CA LEU A 36 1.03 10.78 8.99
C LEU A 36 1.58 9.35 9.01
N HIS A 37 0.73 8.35 9.19
CA HIS A 37 1.11 6.94 9.04
C HIS A 37 1.39 6.55 7.58
N ASN A 38 0.93 7.34 6.61
CA ASN A 38 1.17 7.09 5.19
C ASN A 38 2.32 7.93 4.61
N ILE A 39 2.82 8.93 5.36
CA ILE A 39 3.99 9.74 4.98
C ILE A 39 5.20 9.20 5.73
N HIS A 40 5.68 8.03 5.30
CA HIS A 40 6.97 7.53 5.75
C HIS A 40 8.06 7.83 4.74
N PRO A 41 9.24 8.29 5.19
CA PRO A 41 10.36 8.48 4.28
C PRO A 41 10.68 7.14 3.63
N VAL A 42 10.63 7.11 2.31
CA VAL A 42 11.07 5.95 1.51
C VAL A 42 12.50 5.63 1.92
N GLN A 43 12.70 4.45 2.48
CA GLN A 43 14.01 4.07 3.02
C GLN A 43 15.01 3.76 1.92
N GLU A 44 14.51 3.14 0.86
CA GLU A 44 15.30 2.59 -0.22
C GLU A 44 14.42 2.35 -1.44
N GLU A 45 15.03 2.48 -2.61
CA GLU A 45 14.46 2.08 -3.89
C GLU A 45 15.26 0.88 -4.41
N ILE A 46 14.57 -0.18 -4.79
CA ILE A 46 15.18 -1.41 -5.29
C ILE A 46 14.54 -1.86 -6.60
N SER A 47 15.28 -2.62 -7.39
CA SER A 47 14.66 -3.36 -8.51
C SER A 47 13.87 -4.56 -7.99
N LEU A 48 12.80 -4.96 -8.71
CA LEU A 48 12.06 -6.19 -8.43
C LEU A 48 12.97 -7.42 -8.35
N SER A 49 14.01 -7.48 -9.18
CA SER A 49 15.00 -8.57 -9.21
C SER A 49 15.79 -8.72 -7.90
N SER A 50 15.82 -7.68 -7.06
CA SER A 50 16.48 -7.71 -5.75
C SER A 50 15.60 -8.29 -4.64
N ALA A 51 14.30 -8.48 -4.89
CA ALA A 51 13.39 -9.14 -3.96
C ALA A 51 13.44 -10.66 -4.13
N PHE A 52 13.19 -11.40 -3.05
CA PHE A 52 13.12 -12.85 -3.08
C PHE A 52 11.73 -13.29 -3.56
N TYR A 53 11.66 -14.08 -4.63
CA TYR A 53 10.38 -14.60 -5.12
C TYR A 53 9.98 -15.89 -4.37
N ASN A 54 8.83 -15.84 -3.70
CA ASN A 54 8.20 -16.99 -3.06
C ASN A 54 7.20 -17.64 -4.02
N SER A 55 7.58 -18.77 -4.62
CA SER A 55 6.77 -19.47 -5.61
C SER A 55 5.52 -20.15 -5.05
N GLU A 56 5.43 -20.37 -3.73
CA GLU A 56 4.25 -21.00 -3.12
C GLU A 56 3.10 -20.01 -2.94
N LEU A 57 3.43 -18.73 -2.75
CA LEU A 57 2.48 -17.65 -2.50
C LEU A 57 2.40 -16.64 -3.67
N GLU A 58 3.16 -16.86 -4.74
CA GLU A 58 3.22 -15.97 -5.92
C GLU A 58 3.48 -14.51 -5.53
N GLN A 59 4.48 -14.29 -4.67
CA GLN A 59 4.80 -12.98 -4.11
C GLN A 59 6.31 -12.73 -4.00
N TYR A 60 6.70 -11.48 -4.10
CA TYR A 60 8.05 -10.99 -3.88
C TYR A 60 8.18 -10.48 -2.45
N GLU A 61 9.19 -10.97 -1.74
CA GLU A 61 9.45 -10.66 -0.35
C GLU A 61 10.83 -10.02 -0.19
N LYS A 62 10.92 -9.03 0.70
CA LYS A 62 12.20 -8.50 1.19
C LYS A 62 12.13 -8.29 2.69
N ASP A 63 13.19 -8.67 3.39
CA ASP A 63 13.27 -8.47 4.83
C ASP A 63 13.46 -7.00 5.19
N CYS A 64 12.67 -6.53 6.16
CA CYS A 64 12.81 -5.22 6.76
C CYS A 64 13.81 -5.26 7.94
N ARG A 65 14.49 -4.14 8.20
CA ARG A 65 15.45 -4.01 9.32
C ARG A 65 14.80 -4.17 10.70
N CYS A 66 13.47 -4.06 10.80
CA CYS A 66 12.73 -4.29 12.03
C CYS A 66 12.44 -5.78 12.30
N GLY A 67 12.73 -6.68 11.33
CA GLY A 67 12.36 -8.10 11.38
C GLY A 67 11.02 -8.46 10.72
N GLY A 68 10.29 -7.47 10.20
CA GLY A 68 9.13 -7.68 9.31
C GLY A 68 9.54 -7.89 7.86
N LYS A 69 8.56 -7.86 6.95
CA LYS A 69 8.76 -8.04 5.51
C LYS A 69 8.02 -6.98 4.70
N TYR A 70 8.60 -6.67 3.55
CA TYR A 70 7.94 -6.00 2.44
C TYR A 70 7.44 -7.09 1.49
N ILE A 71 6.15 -7.09 1.22
CA ILE A 71 5.47 -8.15 0.45
C ILE A 71 4.77 -7.49 -0.73
N LEU A 72 5.05 -7.97 -1.94
CA LEU A 72 4.43 -7.51 -3.18
C LEU A 72 3.90 -8.73 -3.95
N SER A 73 2.60 -8.83 -4.17
CA SER A 73 2.02 -9.93 -4.95
C SER A 73 2.40 -9.81 -6.43
N GLU A 74 2.55 -10.95 -7.12
CA GLU A 74 2.74 -10.96 -8.58
C GLU A 74 1.57 -10.26 -9.32
N THR A 75 0.37 -10.29 -8.73
CA THR A 75 -0.82 -9.62 -9.29
C THR A 75 -0.77 -8.09 -9.19
N GLU A 76 0.06 -7.54 -8.31
CA GLU A 76 0.21 -6.10 -8.09
C GLU A 76 1.31 -5.49 -8.97
N ILE A 77 2.13 -6.33 -9.62
CA ILE A 77 3.23 -5.89 -10.47
C ILE A 77 2.69 -5.16 -11.70
N CYS A 78 3.09 -3.91 -11.84
CA CYS A 78 2.86 -3.08 -13.01
C CYS A 78 4.19 -2.57 -13.57
N ASN A 79 4.18 -2.03 -14.79
CA ASN A 79 5.38 -1.45 -15.40
C ASN A 79 5.68 -0.05 -14.86
N GLU A 80 5.67 0.10 -13.52
CA GLU A 80 5.83 1.37 -12.80
C GLU A 80 6.61 1.15 -11.49
N LEU A 81 6.83 2.23 -10.74
CA LEU A 81 7.40 2.20 -9.40
C LEU A 81 6.29 1.97 -8.37
N ILE A 82 6.41 0.95 -7.54
CA ILE A 82 5.41 0.59 -6.53
C ILE A 82 5.95 0.90 -5.13
N LEU A 83 5.17 1.64 -4.33
CA LEU A 83 5.46 1.83 -2.91
C LEU A 83 4.94 0.63 -2.12
N VAL A 84 5.81 0.01 -1.33
CA VAL A 84 5.48 -1.16 -0.52
C VAL A 84 5.80 -0.89 0.95
N ASP A 85 4.80 -1.04 1.80
CA ASP A 85 4.91 -0.87 3.24
C ASP A 85 5.37 -2.16 3.92
N CYS A 86 6.06 -2.02 5.05
CA CYS A 86 6.41 -3.15 5.90
C CYS A 86 5.18 -3.61 6.69
N ASP A 87 4.97 -4.92 6.76
CA ASP A 87 3.87 -5.55 7.52
C ASP A 87 3.92 -5.36 9.05
N ASN A 88 5.09 -4.99 9.60
CA ASN A 88 5.34 -4.94 11.04
C ASN A 88 5.77 -3.57 11.55
N CYS A 89 6.06 -2.62 10.67
CA CYS A 89 6.48 -1.28 11.09
C CYS A 89 6.02 -0.21 10.10
N SER A 90 6.38 1.03 10.42
CA SER A 90 5.96 2.22 9.70
C SER A 90 6.99 2.61 8.63
N LEU A 91 7.57 1.64 7.93
CA LEU A 91 8.62 1.88 6.93
C LEU A 91 8.13 1.43 5.57
N SER A 92 8.58 2.13 4.53
CA SER A 92 8.20 1.88 3.15
C SER A 92 9.43 1.87 2.24
N ILE A 93 9.39 1.05 1.20
CA ILE A 93 10.39 1.01 0.13
C ILE A 93 9.69 1.20 -1.22
N ILE A 94 10.46 1.62 -2.24
CA ILE A 94 9.99 1.62 -3.62
C ILE A 94 10.58 0.40 -4.33
N ILE A 95 9.72 -0.34 -5.05
CA ILE A 95 10.14 -1.43 -5.92
C ILE A 95 9.91 -1.02 -7.37
N ASP A 96 11.02 -0.93 -8.12
CA ASP A 96 11.02 -0.70 -9.56
C ASP A 96 10.71 -2.00 -10.30
N CYS A 97 9.50 -2.06 -10.85
CA CYS A 97 9.00 -3.18 -11.63
C CYS A 97 9.18 -3.00 -13.14
N THR A 98 9.77 -1.88 -13.58
CA THR A 98 9.97 -1.59 -15.02
C THR A 98 11.04 -2.47 -15.67
N ALA A 99 11.95 -3.03 -14.87
CA ALA A 99 13.09 -3.80 -15.35
C ALA A 99 12.81 -5.31 -15.56
N SER A 100 11.55 -5.76 -15.39
CA SER A 100 11.15 -7.18 -15.38
C SER A 100 11.31 -7.92 -16.72
N GLU A 101 11.68 -7.25 -17.81
CA GLU A 101 11.73 -7.86 -19.15
C GLU A 101 13.06 -8.54 -19.54
N ILE A 102 14.07 -8.69 -18.68
CA ILE A 102 15.35 -9.29 -19.12
C ILE A 102 15.83 -10.41 -18.19
N SER A 103 15.28 -11.63 -18.36
CA SER A 103 16.04 -12.91 -18.31
C SER A 103 15.15 -14.16 -18.31
N LYS A 104 14.32 -14.35 -19.34
CA LYS A 104 13.88 -15.70 -19.76
C LYS A 104 14.53 -16.07 -21.10
N THR A 105 15.86 -16.14 -21.14
CA THR A 105 16.59 -16.79 -22.24
C THR A 105 17.83 -17.49 -21.72
N SER A 106 17.70 -18.77 -21.44
CA SER A 106 18.75 -19.80 -21.58
C SER A 106 18.03 -21.15 -21.56
N ASN A 107 17.36 -21.46 -22.68
CA ASN A 107 16.83 -22.80 -22.92
C ASN A 107 17.91 -23.61 -23.65
N SER A 108 18.15 -24.82 -23.10
CA SER A 108 18.91 -26.00 -23.55
C SER A 108 19.91 -25.92 -24.70
#